data_AF-A0A285SGS7-F1
#
_entry.id   AF-A0A285SGS7-F1
#
_cell.length_a   1.000
_cell.length_b   1.000
_cell.length_c   1.000
_cell.angle_alpha   90.00
_cell.angle_beta   90.00
_cell.angle_gamma   90.00
#
_symmetry.space_group_name_H-M   'P 1'
#
loop_
_entity.id
_entity.type
_entity.pdbx_description
1 polymer ?
#
loop_
_entity_poly.entity_id
_entity_poly.type
_entity_poly.pdbx_seq_one_letter_code
_entity_poly.pdbx_strand_id
1 'polypeptide(L)'
;MTKSLGTALAIHTLAVLGLFVAAVALATWNGALWPLDLGFSILVTLVGFGVLVLDWGPVWLGLVIASASLKTTYGRLLLWPLATAAMIGLHAVAGPDRGFMKLDRLGADGTLYLYAIPIALALVLGSLLREAFQVIRRGSMTTTAPPPGVMPRADTRPWHVHTRR
;
A
#
# COMPACT_ATOMS: atom_id res chain seq x y z
N MET A 1 8.27 -15.74 15.49
CA MET A 1 9.16 -15.54 14.33
C MET A 1 9.19 -14.06 13.95
N THR A 2 10.22 -13.33 14.33
CA THR A 2 10.45 -11.94 13.88
C THR A 2 10.95 -11.97 12.45
N LYS A 3 10.07 -11.75 11.47
CA LYS A 3 10.50 -11.50 10.09
C LYS A 3 11.42 -10.27 10.11
N SER A 4 12.55 -10.33 9.42
CA SER A 4 13.41 -9.15 9.27
C SER A 4 12.58 -8.05 8.59
N LEU A 5 12.70 -6.80 9.06
CA LEU A 5 12.01 -5.65 8.43
C LEU A 5 12.33 -5.55 6.94
N GLY A 6 13.56 -5.91 6.54
CA GLY A 6 13.97 -5.96 5.14
C GLY A 6 13.15 -6.96 4.32
N THR A 7 12.86 -8.15 4.87
CA THR A 7 11.99 -9.13 4.22
C THR A 7 10.57 -8.61 4.03
N ALA A 8 10.03 -7.90 5.03
CA ALA A 8 8.70 -7.32 4.92
C ALA A 8 8.64 -6.25 3.82
N LEU A 9 9.62 -5.34 3.77
CA LEU A 9 9.71 -4.32 2.73
C LEU A 9 9.80 -4.94 1.33
N ALA A 10 10.68 -5.93 1.15
CA ALA A 10 10.83 -6.63 -0.13
C ALA A 10 9.53 -7.29 -0.61
N ILE A 11 8.77 -7.94 0.29
CA ILE A 11 7.49 -8.54 -0.04
C ILE A 11 6.49 -7.49 -0.54
N HIS A 12 6.39 -6.34 0.14
CA HIS A 12 5.47 -5.28 -0.29
C HIS A 12 5.89 -4.67 -1.62
N THR A 13 7.19 -4.44 -1.84
CA THR A 13 7.70 -3.96 -3.13
C THR A 13 7.38 -4.94 -4.25
N LEU A 14 7.60 -6.24 -4.04
CA LEU A 14 7.24 -7.27 -5.03
C LEU A 14 5.73 -7.31 -5.27
N ALA A 15 4.91 -7.13 -4.24
CA ALA A 15 3.45 -7.07 -4.39
C ALA A 15 3.00 -5.84 -5.19
N VAL A 16 3.60 -4.65 -4.96
CA VAL A 16 3.37 -3.44 -5.78
C VAL A 16 3.72 -3.71 -7.24
N LEU A 17 4.90 -4.28 -7.51
CA LEU A 17 5.34 -4.61 -8.86
C LEU A 17 4.40 -5.63 -9.52
N GLY A 18 4.00 -6.68 -8.81
CA GLY A 18 3.06 -7.68 -9.31
C GLY A 18 1.69 -7.10 -9.65
N LEU A 19 1.16 -6.21 -8.80
CA LEU A 19 -0.10 -5.51 -9.07
C LEU A 19 0.01 -4.56 -10.27
N PHE A 20 1.16 -3.90 -10.44
CA PHE A 20 1.40 -3.06 -11.61
C PHE A 20 1.46 -3.89 -12.89
N VAL A 21 2.18 -5.02 -12.88
CA VAL A 21 2.21 -5.97 -14.01
C VAL A 21 0.81 -6.50 -14.32
N ALA A 22 0.01 -6.82 -13.29
CA ALA A 22 -1.37 -7.25 -13.47
C ALA A 22 -2.24 -6.15 -14.10
N ALA A 23 -2.07 -4.88 -13.68
CA ALA A 23 -2.77 -3.75 -14.27
C ALA A 23 -2.41 -3.58 -15.77
N VAL A 24 -1.12 -3.69 -16.11
CA VAL A 24 -0.65 -3.65 -17.50
C VAL A 24 -1.24 -4.80 -18.30
N ALA A 25 -1.14 -6.04 -17.81
CA ALA A 25 -1.67 -7.21 -18.48
C ALA A 25 -3.19 -7.10 -18.73
N LEU A 26 -3.93 -6.55 -17.78
CA LEU A 26 -5.36 -6.30 -17.93
C LEU A 26 -5.66 -5.25 -19.01
N ALA A 27 -4.92 -4.14 -19.01
CA ALA A 27 -5.04 -3.10 -20.05
C ALA A 27 -4.74 -3.69 -21.44
N THR A 28 -3.71 -4.52 -21.53
CA THR A 28 -3.32 -5.21 -22.76
C THR A 28 -4.39 -6.21 -23.22
N TRP A 29 -4.94 -7.03 -22.32
CA TRP A 29 -5.97 -8.02 -22.63
C TRP A 29 -7.26 -7.37 -23.16
N ASN A 30 -7.71 -6.30 -22.50
CA ASN A 30 -8.92 -5.58 -22.91
C ASN A 30 -8.71 -4.73 -24.17
N GLY A 31 -7.47 -4.30 -24.45
CA GLY A 31 -7.12 -3.57 -25.67
C GLY A 31 -6.86 -4.46 -26.89
N ALA A 32 -6.78 -5.79 -26.73
CA ALA A 32 -6.36 -6.75 -27.77
C ALA A 32 -4.98 -6.45 -28.39
N LEU A 33 -4.11 -5.75 -27.64
CA LEU A 33 -2.78 -5.32 -28.12
C LEU A 33 -1.66 -6.27 -27.73
N TRP A 34 -1.99 -7.41 -27.10
CA TRP A 34 -1.02 -8.46 -26.80
C TRP A 34 -0.75 -9.31 -28.05
N PRO A 35 0.52 -9.64 -28.38
CA PRO A 35 1.79 -9.22 -27.77
C PRO A 35 2.48 -8.06 -28.51
N LEU A 36 1.76 -7.28 -29.31
CA LEU A 36 2.34 -6.43 -30.35
C LEU A 36 2.93 -5.10 -29.83
N ASP A 37 2.42 -4.53 -28.73
CA ASP A 37 2.96 -3.27 -28.17
C ASP A 37 2.84 -3.16 -26.63
N LEU A 38 3.92 -3.55 -25.95
CA LEU A 38 4.06 -3.40 -24.50
C LEU A 38 4.18 -1.92 -24.09
N GLY A 39 4.83 -1.09 -24.91
CA GLY A 39 5.06 0.32 -24.62
C GLY A 39 3.75 1.09 -24.55
N PHE A 40 2.86 0.87 -25.52
CA PHE A 40 1.52 1.41 -25.52
C PHE A 40 0.70 0.92 -24.31
N SER A 41 0.78 -0.38 -23.98
CA SER A 41 0.06 -0.93 -22.82
C SER A 41 0.47 -0.28 -21.49
N ILE A 42 1.77 -0.04 -21.31
CA ILE A 42 2.29 0.70 -20.16
C ILE A 42 1.76 2.13 -20.16
N LEU A 43 1.79 2.82 -21.30
CA LEU A 43 1.29 4.19 -21.42
C LEU A 43 -0.21 4.27 -21.07
N VAL A 44 -1.04 3.39 -21.62
CA VAL A 44 -2.48 3.34 -21.31
C VAL A 44 -2.72 3.06 -19.83
N THR A 45 -1.94 2.16 -19.24
CA THR A 45 -2.05 1.85 -17.80
C THR A 45 -1.70 3.07 -16.95
N LEU A 46 -0.61 3.77 -17.29
CA LEU A 46 -0.19 4.98 -16.59
C LEU A 46 -1.18 6.13 -16.77
N VAL A 47 -1.74 6.31 -17.96
CA VAL A 47 -2.80 7.31 -18.23
C VAL A 47 -4.06 6.96 -17.44
N GLY A 48 -4.49 5.70 -17.44
CA GLY A 48 -5.63 5.24 -16.66
C GLY A 48 -5.44 5.47 -15.15
N PHE A 49 -4.23 5.19 -14.65
CA PHE A 49 -3.86 5.53 -13.27
C PHE A 49 -3.87 7.04 -13.02
N GLY A 50 -3.34 7.84 -13.95
CA GLY A 50 -3.32 9.30 -13.87
C GLY A 50 -4.74 9.88 -13.77
N VAL A 51 -5.64 9.45 -14.65
CA VAL A 51 -7.06 9.86 -14.62
C VAL A 51 -7.71 9.46 -13.29
N LEU A 52 -7.50 8.22 -12.83
CA LEU A 52 -8.04 7.76 -11.56
C LEU A 52 -7.53 8.61 -10.38
N VAL A 53 -6.24 8.95 -10.36
CA VAL A 53 -5.64 9.78 -9.31
C VAL A 53 -6.10 11.25 -9.42
N LEU A 54 -6.38 11.77 -10.61
CA LEU A 54 -6.87 13.15 -10.75
C LEU A 54 -8.34 13.27 -10.32
N ASP A 55 -9.20 12.35 -10.75
CA ASP A 55 -10.64 12.40 -10.46
C ASP A 55 -11.01 11.87 -9.07
N TRP A 56 -10.24 10.91 -8.57
CA TRP A 56 -10.49 10.24 -7.29
C TRP A 56 -9.32 10.33 -6.31
N GLY A 57 -8.35 11.22 -6.57
CA GLY A 57 -7.13 11.40 -5.78
C GLY A 57 -7.35 11.47 -4.27
N PRO A 58 -8.29 12.30 -3.77
CA PRO A 58 -8.57 12.36 -2.34
C PRO A 58 -9.01 11.03 -1.74
N VAL A 59 -9.84 10.26 -2.45
CA VAL A 59 -10.29 8.93 -2.00
C VAL A 59 -9.13 7.95 -2.01
N TRP A 60 -8.34 7.96 -3.09
CA TRP A 60 -7.18 7.09 -3.23
C TRP A 60 -6.12 7.37 -2.16
N LEU A 61 -5.78 8.64 -1.93
CA LEU A 61 -4.88 9.07 -0.87
C LEU A 61 -5.42 8.70 0.52
N GLY A 62 -6.73 8.88 0.75
CA GLY A 62 -7.40 8.46 1.98
C GLY A 62 -7.20 6.96 2.26
N LEU A 63 -7.30 6.11 1.23
CA LEU A 63 -7.05 4.67 1.35
C LEU A 63 -5.59 4.33 1.65
N VAL A 64 -4.64 5.03 1.02
CA VAL A 64 -3.21 4.88 1.33
C VAL A 64 -2.95 5.20 2.81
N ILE A 65 -3.48 6.33 3.30
CA ILE A 65 -3.33 6.76 4.70
C ILE A 65 -4.01 5.78 5.67
N ALA A 66 -5.23 5.35 5.35
CA ALA A 66 -5.97 4.38 6.16
C ALA A 66 -5.20 3.06 6.26
N SER A 67 -4.70 2.53 5.14
CA SER A 67 -3.88 1.33 5.12
C SER A 67 -2.57 1.48 5.92
N ALA A 68 -1.89 2.62 5.77
CA ALA A 68 -0.67 2.92 6.52
C ALA A 68 -0.90 3.00 8.03
N SER A 69 -2.10 3.42 8.46
CA SER A 69 -2.49 3.57 9.86
C SER A 69 -2.90 2.25 10.52
N LEU A 70 -3.36 1.27 9.74
CA LEU A 70 -3.82 -0.02 10.24
C LEU A 70 -2.64 -0.89 10.71
N LYS A 71 -2.69 -1.30 11.98
CA LYS A 71 -1.65 -2.14 12.59
C LYS A 71 -1.70 -3.61 12.14
N THR A 72 -2.90 -4.13 11.91
CA THR A 72 -3.13 -5.56 11.63
C THR A 72 -3.19 -5.84 10.13
N THR A 73 -2.66 -6.99 9.70
CA THR A 73 -2.80 -7.46 8.31
C THR A 73 -4.26 -7.76 7.96
N TYR A 74 -5.01 -8.35 8.89
CA TYR A 74 -6.44 -8.62 8.69
C TYR A 74 -7.25 -7.35 8.42
N GLY A 75 -7.00 -6.25 9.16
CA GLY A 75 -7.69 -4.98 8.92
C GLY A 75 -7.44 -4.45 7.51
N ARG A 76 -6.21 -4.58 7.01
CA ARG A 76 -5.84 -4.16 5.65
C ARG A 76 -6.46 -5.05 4.57
N LEU A 77 -6.51 -6.36 4.81
CA LEU A 77 -7.17 -7.31 3.91
C LEU A 77 -8.68 -7.07 3.83
N LEU A 78 -9.34 -6.77 4.96
CA LEU A 78 -10.77 -6.44 4.98
C LEU A 78 -11.07 -5.08 4.32
N LEU A 79 -10.12 -4.14 4.39
CA LEU A 79 -10.28 -2.84 3.74
C LEU A 79 -10.35 -2.98 2.20
N TRP A 80 -9.77 -4.04 1.62
CA TRP A 80 -9.79 -4.26 0.18
C TRP A 80 -11.20 -4.44 -0.41
N PRO A 81 -11.98 -5.48 -0.05
CA PRO A 81 -13.33 -5.65 -0.60
C PRO A 81 -14.26 -4.49 -0.22
N LEU A 82 -14.09 -3.89 0.96
CA LEU A 82 -14.89 -2.74 1.39
C LEU A 82 -14.62 -1.50 0.53
N ALA A 83 -13.35 -1.16 0.31
CA ALA A 83 -12.97 -0.01 -0.51
C ALA A 83 -13.31 -0.22 -1.99
N THR A 84 -13.15 -1.45 -2.49
CA THR A 84 -13.58 -1.81 -3.85
C THR A 84 -15.10 -1.64 -4.02
N ALA A 85 -15.91 -2.18 -3.10
CA ALA A 85 -17.36 -2.01 -3.15
C ALA A 85 -17.78 -0.53 -3.03
N ALA A 86 -17.13 0.23 -2.13
CA ALA A 86 -17.38 1.66 -1.97
C ALA A 86 -17.05 2.44 -3.25
N MET A 87 -15.94 2.15 -3.92
CA MET A 87 -15.58 2.80 -5.18
C MET A 87 -16.52 2.45 -6.33
N ILE A 88 -16.98 1.20 -6.41
CA ILE A 88 -18.00 0.80 -7.38
C ILE A 88 -19.29 1.59 -7.14
N GLY A 89 -19.75 1.70 -5.89
CA GLY A 89 -20.93 2.50 -5.55
C GLY A 89 -20.74 3.98 -5.87
N LEU A 90 -19.57 4.53 -5.54
CA LEU A 90 -19.23 5.91 -5.82
C LEU A 90 -19.19 6.21 -7.33
N HIS A 91 -18.67 5.28 -8.12
CA HIS A 91 -18.71 5.38 -9.58
C HIS A 91 -20.11 5.22 -10.15
N ALA A 92 -20.94 4.33 -9.60
CA ALA A 92 -22.33 4.20 -10.02
C ALA A 92 -23.10 5.52 -9.90
N VAL A 93 -22.78 6.31 -8.86
CA VAL A 93 -23.43 7.60 -8.57
C VAL A 93 -22.81 8.76 -9.36
N ALA A 94 -21.48 8.87 -9.42
CA ALA A 94 -20.79 10.06 -9.92
C ALA A 94 -19.77 9.79 -11.04
N GLY A 95 -19.57 8.53 -11.43
CA GLY A 95 -18.63 8.14 -12.48
C GLY A 95 -19.00 8.69 -13.86
N PRO A 96 -20.24 8.48 -14.36
CA PRO A 96 -20.65 8.96 -15.68
C PRO A 96 -20.54 10.48 -15.85
N ASP A 97 -20.84 11.25 -14.80
CA ASP A 97 -20.75 12.72 -14.81
C ASP A 97 -19.31 13.22 -14.90
N ARG A 98 -18.33 12.37 -14.55
CA ARG A 98 -16.89 12.63 -14.71
C ARG A 98 -16.31 12.07 -16.00
N GLY A 99 -17.15 11.62 -16.92
CA GLY A 99 -16.71 11.09 -18.22
C GLY A 99 -16.25 9.64 -18.19
N PHE A 100 -16.44 8.92 -17.07
CA PHE A 100 -16.16 7.50 -17.04
C PHE A 100 -17.26 6.67 -17.70
N MET A 101 -16.90 5.49 -18.21
CA MET A 101 -17.87 4.55 -18.77
C MET A 101 -18.85 4.04 -17.71
N LYS A 102 -20.14 3.99 -18.07
CA LYS A 102 -21.19 3.43 -17.22
C LYS A 102 -20.94 1.94 -16.92
N LEU A 103 -21.31 1.50 -15.71
CA LEU A 103 -21.03 0.14 -15.21
C LEU A 103 -21.74 -0.96 -16.02
N ASP A 104 -22.92 -0.66 -16.57
CA ASP A 104 -23.68 -1.57 -17.44
C ASP A 104 -22.90 -1.97 -18.70
N ARG A 105 -22.12 -1.05 -19.26
CA ARG A 105 -21.26 -1.31 -20.43
C ARG A 105 -19.95 -2.01 -20.05
N LEU A 106 -19.46 -1.77 -18.85
CA LEU A 106 -18.22 -2.36 -18.35
C LEU A 106 -18.41 -3.85 -17.97
N GLY A 107 -19.64 -4.23 -17.60
CA GLY A 107 -19.95 -5.57 -17.10
C GLY A 107 -19.44 -5.80 -15.67
N ALA A 108 -19.85 -6.91 -15.05
CA ALA A 108 -19.48 -7.23 -13.67
C ALA A 108 -17.96 -7.43 -13.52
N ASP A 109 -17.35 -8.22 -14.41
CA ASP A 109 -15.92 -8.54 -14.35
C ASP A 109 -15.05 -7.31 -14.63
N GLY A 110 -15.40 -6.53 -15.66
CA GLY A 110 -14.70 -5.28 -15.99
C GLY A 110 -14.78 -4.27 -14.84
N THR A 111 -15.94 -4.16 -14.20
CA THR A 111 -16.13 -3.34 -13.00
C THR A 111 -15.24 -3.81 -11.86
N LEU A 112 -15.24 -5.11 -11.57
CA LEU A 112 -14.43 -5.66 -10.50
C LEU A 112 -12.95 -5.38 -10.73
N TYR A 113 -12.43 -5.66 -11.92
CA TYR A 113 -11.02 -5.46 -12.22
C TYR A 113 -10.61 -3.98 -12.21
N LEU A 114 -11.48 -3.09 -12.71
CA LEU A 114 -11.23 -1.65 -12.76
C LEU A 114 -10.98 -1.05 -11.37
N TYR A 115 -11.66 -1.53 -10.33
CA TYR A 115 -11.46 -1.01 -8.97
C TYR A 115 -10.63 -1.93 -8.07
N ALA A 116 -10.70 -3.25 -8.22
CA ALA A 116 -9.98 -4.15 -7.32
C ALA A 116 -8.47 -3.95 -7.38
N ILE A 117 -7.90 -3.78 -8.58
CA ILE A 117 -6.45 -3.64 -8.77
C ILE A 117 -5.94 -2.29 -8.24
N PRO A 118 -6.49 -1.13 -8.64
CA PRO A 118 -5.99 0.16 -8.13
C PRO A 118 -6.16 0.32 -6.61
N ILE A 119 -7.22 -0.28 -6.03
CA ILE A 119 -7.44 -0.29 -4.58
C ILE A 119 -6.42 -1.19 -3.90
N ALA A 120 -6.18 -2.41 -4.41
CA ALA A 120 -5.11 -3.26 -3.89
C ALA A 120 -3.76 -2.52 -3.91
N LEU A 121 -3.47 -1.78 -4.99
CA LEU A 121 -2.24 -0.99 -5.10
C LEU A 121 -2.15 0.09 -4.02
N ALA A 122 -3.22 0.87 -3.80
CA ALA A 122 -3.28 1.87 -2.74
C ALA A 122 -3.01 1.27 -1.35
N LEU A 123 -3.63 0.11 -1.08
CA LEU A 123 -3.50 -0.58 0.21
C LEU A 123 -2.08 -1.13 0.42
N VAL A 124 -1.50 -1.78 -0.58
CA VAL A 124 -0.13 -2.29 -0.50
C VAL A 124 0.85 -1.14 -0.38
N LEU A 125 0.64 -0.03 -1.09
CA LEU A 125 1.48 1.17 -0.98
C LEU A 125 1.42 1.78 0.41
N GLY A 126 0.23 1.90 1.01
CA GLY A 126 0.11 2.36 2.41
C GLY A 126 0.84 1.43 3.39
N SER A 127 0.77 0.13 3.18
CA SER A 127 1.51 -0.85 3.98
C SER A 127 3.02 -0.72 3.79
N LEU A 128 3.49 -0.52 2.56
CA LEU A 128 4.90 -0.29 2.23
C LEU A 128 5.43 0.97 2.94
N LEU A 129 4.69 2.08 2.89
CA LEU A 129 5.05 3.33 3.56
C LEU A 129 5.19 3.13 5.08
N ARG A 130 4.24 2.42 5.69
CA ARG A 130 4.30 2.10 7.12
C ARG A 130 5.56 1.32 7.49
N GLU A 131 5.94 0.31 6.70
CA GLU A 131 7.15 -0.46 6.95
C GLU A 131 8.42 0.39 6.75
N ALA A 132 8.44 1.23 5.70
CA ALA A 132 9.55 2.17 5.45
C ALA A 132 9.76 3.14 6.62
N PHE A 133 8.68 3.75 7.14
CA PHE A 133 8.77 4.64 8.31
C PHE A 133 9.25 3.91 9.58
N GLN A 134 8.87 2.65 9.77
CA GLN A 134 9.36 1.84 10.89
C GLN A 134 10.86 1.56 10.78
N VAL A 135 11.37 1.29 9.58
CA VAL A 135 12.82 1.10 9.33
C VAL A 135 13.58 2.38 9.67
N ILE A 136 13.13 3.54 9.18
CA ILE A 136 13.76 4.84 9.43
C ILE A 136 13.79 5.13 10.94
N ARG A 137 12.66 4.95 11.63
CA ARG A 137 12.54 5.20 13.09
C ARG A 137 13.43 4.29 13.93
N ARG A 138 13.69 3.05 13.51
CA ARG A 138 14.63 2.16 14.21
C ARG A 138 16.07 2.54 13.92
N GLY A 139 16.39 2.90 12.68
CA GLY A 139 17.72 3.38 12.29
C GLY A 139 18.20 4.55 13.14
N SER A 140 17.32 5.53 13.41
CA SER A 140 17.63 6.70 14.24
C SER A 140 17.96 6.38 15.71
N MET A 141 17.55 5.23 16.24
CA MET A 141 17.85 4.88 17.64
C MET A 141 19.26 4.31 17.81
N THR A 142 19.82 3.69 16.78
CA THR A 142 21.14 3.03 16.84
C THR A 142 22.33 4.00 16.83
N THR A 143 22.12 5.26 16.40
CA THR A 143 23.20 6.24 16.23
C THR A 143 23.48 7.05 17.50
N THR A 144 22.68 6.91 18.56
CA THR A 144 23.02 7.44 19.89
C THR A 144 23.85 6.42 20.67
N ALA A 145 24.95 5.96 20.06
CA ALA A 145 26.03 5.41 20.87
C ALA A 145 26.48 6.54 21.83
N PRO A 146 26.60 6.27 23.14
CA PRO A 146 27.08 7.28 24.07
C PRO A 146 28.42 7.83 23.54
N PRO A 147 28.64 9.16 23.61
CA PRO A 147 29.85 9.76 23.07
C PRO A 147 31.08 9.06 23.64
N PRO A 148 32.10 8.77 22.80
CA PRO A 148 33.31 8.11 23.26
C PRO A 148 33.92 8.94 24.40
N GLY A 149 34.00 8.35 25.59
CA GLY A 149 34.50 9.02 26.80
C GLY A 149 33.47 9.19 27.92
N VAL A 150 32.17 9.01 27.67
CA VAL A 150 31.21 8.82 28.77
C VAL A 150 31.28 7.36 29.18
N MET A 151 32.24 7.02 30.05
CA MET A 151 32.17 5.74 30.75
C MET A 151 30.81 5.68 31.46
N PRO A 152 30.04 4.59 31.32
CA PRO A 152 28.88 4.38 32.18
C PRO A 152 29.40 4.48 33.60
N ARG A 153 28.98 5.53 34.32
CA ARG A 153 29.31 5.71 35.72
C ARG A 153 28.92 4.39 36.37
N ALA A 154 29.89 3.70 36.95
CA ALA A 154 29.65 2.50 37.73
C ALA A 154 28.85 2.94 38.95
N ASP A 155 27.54 3.13 38.76
CA ASP A 155 26.59 3.29 39.85
C ASP A 155 26.55 1.92 40.53
N THR A 156 27.46 1.82 41.48
CA THR A 156 27.43 0.97 42.64
C THR A 156 26.06 1.09 43.29
N ARG A 157 25.06 0.36 42.80
CA ARG A 157 23.85 0.13 43.60
C ARG A 157 24.27 -0.79 44.75
N PRO A 158 24.21 -0.33 46.01
CA PRO A 158 24.42 -1.22 47.13
C PRO A 158 23.31 -2.25 47.15
N TRP A 159 23.71 -3.50 47.35
CA TRP A 159 22.89 -4.67 47.57
C TRP A 159 21.96 -4.45 48.77
N HIS A 160 20.77 -3.90 48.55
CA HIS A 160 19.71 -3.96 49.56
C HIS A 160 19.05 -5.33 49.49
N VAL A 161 19.70 -6.26 50.19
CA VAL A 161 19.14 -7.50 50.71
C VAL A 161 17.90 -7.15 51.54
N HIS A 162 16.72 -7.41 50.98
CA HIS A 162 15.51 -7.53 51.77
C HIS A 162 15.00 -8.96 51.72
N THR A 163 15.63 -9.80 52.53
CA THR A 163 14.97 -10.93 53.19
C THR A 163 13.93 -10.38 54.15
N ARG A 164 12.64 -10.52 53.85
CA ARG A 164 11.60 -10.66 54.88
C ARG A 164 10.52 -11.65 54.43
N ARG A 165 10.57 -12.77 55.15
CA ARG A 165 9.54 -13.74 55.59
C ARG A 165 8.21 -13.79 54.87
#